data_AF-A0A5N8XFX2-F1
#
_entry.id   AF-A0A5N8XFX2-F1
#
_cell.length_a   1.000
_cell.length_b   1.000
_cell.length_c   1.000
_cell.angle_alpha   90.00
_cell.angle_beta   90.00
_cell.angle_gamma   90.00
#
_symmetry.space_group_name_H-M   'P 1'
#
loop_
_entity.id
_entity.type
_entity.pdbx_description
1 polymer ?
#
loop_
_entity_poly.entity_id
_entity_poly.type
_entity_poly.pdbx_seq_one_letter_code
_entity_poly.pdbx_strand_id
1 'polypeptide(L)' 'PPGTPARIHQHLDIGQGEVDFDELFRELRANDFDGTLTACVFAWEERAKESSAFMRKKIDEYLAARP' A
#
# COMPACT_ATOMS: atom_id res chain seq x y z
N PRO A 1 12.61 -22.30 2.98
CA PRO A 1 12.63 -23.57 3.76
C PRO A 1 12.40 -23.31 5.25
N PRO A 2 11.80 -24.24 6.00
CA PRO A 2 11.72 -24.14 7.46
C PRO A 2 13.12 -23.85 8.05
N GLY A 3 13.24 -22.83 8.90
CA GLY A 3 14.51 -22.45 9.54
C GLY A 3 15.37 -21.43 8.78
N THR A 4 14.91 -20.86 7.67
CA THR A 4 15.66 -19.77 7.01
C THR A 4 15.50 -18.44 7.77
N PRO A 5 16.58 -17.69 8.07
CA PRO A 5 16.49 -16.34 8.60
C PRO A 5 16.15 -15.31 7.50
N ALA A 6 15.92 -15.77 6.26
CA ALA A 6 15.62 -14.89 5.15
C ALA A 6 14.32 -14.11 5.43
N ARG A 7 14.39 -12.79 5.28
CA ARG A 7 13.20 -11.94 5.24
C ARG A 7 12.52 -12.11 3.90
N ILE A 8 11.22 -12.28 3.93
CA ILE A 8 10.40 -12.35 2.72
C ILE A 8 9.88 -10.93 2.47
N HIS A 9 10.28 -10.36 1.34
CA HIS A 9 9.72 -9.11 0.85
C HIS A 9 8.63 -9.43 -0.17
N GLN A 10 7.43 -8.88 0.01
CA GLN A 10 6.29 -9.08 -0.87
C GLN A 10 5.67 -7.74 -1.27
N HIS A 11 5.12 -7.66 -2.49
CA HIS A 11 4.44 -6.48 -3.02
C HIS A 11 2.92 -6.68 -2.96
N LEU A 12 2.40 -6.76 -1.74
CA LEU A 12 1.01 -7.06 -1.41
C LEU A 12 0.11 -5.82 -1.54
N ASP A 13 -1.20 -6.06 -1.64
CA ASP A 13 -2.19 -4.99 -1.57
C ASP A 13 -2.16 -4.29 -0.20
N ILE A 14 -2.62 -3.03 -0.15
CA ILE A 14 -2.81 -2.30 1.11
C ILE A 14 -3.70 -3.11 2.06
N GLY A 15 -3.21 -3.32 3.28
CA GLY A 15 -3.90 -4.08 4.34
C GLY A 15 -3.62 -5.58 4.34
N GLN A 16 -2.85 -6.11 3.39
CA GLN A 16 -2.41 -7.51 3.40
C GLN A 16 -0.99 -7.70 3.96
N GLY A 17 -0.23 -6.62 4.10
CA GLY A 17 1.13 -6.63 4.66
C GLY A 17 1.21 -5.95 6.03
N GLU A 18 2.44 -5.65 6.45
CA GLU A 18 2.73 -5.09 7.78
C GLU A 18 2.90 -3.57 7.78
N VAL A 19 2.75 -2.90 6.62
CA VAL A 19 2.89 -1.45 6.51
C VAL A 19 1.71 -0.75 7.18
N ASP A 20 1.98 0.13 8.14
CA ASP A 20 0.99 1.04 8.70
C ASP A 20 0.72 2.18 7.71
N PHE A 21 -0.34 2.03 6.92
CA PHE A 21 -0.76 3.03 5.95
C PHE A 21 -1.46 4.22 6.62
N ASP A 22 -2.06 4.06 7.79
CA ASP A 22 -2.66 5.19 8.54
C ASP A 22 -1.56 6.17 8.97
N GLU A 23 -0.45 5.66 9.51
CA GLU A 23 0.75 6.44 9.81
C GLU A 23 1.33 7.09 8.55
N LEU A 24 1.55 6.32 7.48
CA LEU A 24 2.10 6.86 6.24
C LEU A 24 1.30 8.06 5.72
N PHE A 25 -0.03 7.95 5.62
CA PHE A 25 -0.86 9.04 5.11
C PHE A 25 -0.98 10.20 6.11
N ARG A 26 -0.92 9.93 7.43
CA ARG A 26 -0.84 10.99 8.46
C ARG A 26 0.44 11.81 8.30
N GLU A 27 1.59 11.18 8.14
CA GLU A 27 2.87 11.87 8.02
C GLU A 27 3.00 12.63 6.69
N LEU A 28 2.50 12.08 5.58
CA LEU A 28 2.45 12.80 4.30
C LEU A 28 1.66 14.12 4.43
N ARG A 29 0.51 14.08 5.11
CA ARG A 29 -0.28 15.30 5.39
C ARG A 29 0.44 16.25 6.33
N ALA A 30 1.08 15.75 7.39
CA ALA A 30 1.81 16.58 8.36
C ALA A 30 2.99 17.33 7.74
N ASN A 31 3.50 16.85 6.60
CA ASN A 31 4.60 17.47 5.85
C ASN A 31 4.12 18.24 4.60
N ASP A 32 2.81 18.51 4.47
CA ASP A 32 2.21 19.22 3.33
C ASP A 32 2.61 18.63 1.95
N PHE A 33 2.79 17.31 1.87
CA PHE A 33 3.15 16.65 0.62
C PHE A 33 2.00 16.71 -0.40
N ASP A 34 2.24 17.35 -1.55
CA ASP A 34 1.26 17.53 -2.64
C ASP A 34 1.61 16.78 -3.94
N GLY A 35 2.62 15.91 -3.87
CA GLY A 35 3.15 15.19 -5.03
C GLY A 35 2.30 14.00 -5.48
N THR A 36 2.77 13.32 -6.53
CA THR A 36 2.11 12.15 -7.10
C THR A 36 2.33 10.90 -6.25
N LEU A 37 1.25 10.20 -5.90
CA LEU A 37 1.30 8.85 -5.33
C LEU A 37 1.13 7.78 -6.42
N THR A 38 2.01 6.78 -6.44
CA THR A 38 1.96 5.63 -7.36
C THR A 38 1.84 4.32 -6.58
N ALA A 39 1.11 3.35 -7.15
CA ALA A 39 0.95 2.01 -6.58
C ALA A 39 1.70 0.97 -7.42
N CYS A 40 2.61 0.22 -6.81
CA CYS A 40 3.39 -0.85 -7.43
C CYS A 40 3.18 -2.18 -6.69
N VAL A 41 2.05 -2.83 -6.97
CA VAL A 41 1.67 -4.13 -6.40
C VAL A 41 1.70 -5.21 -7.48
N PHE A 42 2.23 -6.37 -7.14
CA PHE A 42 2.42 -7.49 -8.09
C PHE A 42 2.50 -8.85 -7.41
N ALA A 43 1.97 -8.98 -6.19
CA ALA A 43 1.95 -10.26 -5.47
C ALA A 43 1.10 -11.33 -6.16
N TRP A 44 0.12 -10.93 -6.96
CA TRP A 44 -0.89 -11.82 -7.51
C TRP A 44 -1.13 -11.53 -9.00
N GLU A 45 -0.43 -12.28 -9.87
CA GLU A 45 -0.46 -12.05 -11.32
C GLU A 45 -1.87 -12.24 -11.90
N GLU A 46 -2.58 -13.28 -11.45
CA GLU A 46 -3.91 -13.65 -11.92
C GLU A 46 -4.99 -12.60 -11.62
N ARG A 47 -4.73 -11.68 -10.69
CA ARG A 47 -5.63 -10.59 -10.29
C ARG A 47 -5.04 -9.21 -10.49
N ALA A 48 -4.01 -9.05 -11.34
CA ALA A 48 -3.27 -7.78 -11.47
C ALA A 48 -4.18 -6.55 -11.68
N LYS A 49 -5.23 -6.68 -12.49
CA LYS A 49 -6.21 -5.61 -12.73
C LYS A 49 -7.07 -5.30 -11.50
N GLU A 50 -7.55 -6.33 -10.82
CA GLU A 50 -8.38 -6.17 -9.62
C GLU A 50 -7.58 -5.57 -8.47
N SER A 51 -6.34 -6.04 -8.29
CA SER A 51 -5.37 -5.50 -7.34
C SER A 51 -5.09 -4.02 -7.63
N SER A 52 -4.85 -3.64 -8.89
CA SER A 52 -4.66 -2.23 -9.26
C SER A 52 -5.87 -1.35 -8.95
N ALA A 53 -7.09 -1.84 -9.24
CA ALA A 53 -8.33 -1.13 -8.94
C ALA A 53 -8.59 -1.02 -7.42
N PHE A 54 -8.31 -2.09 -6.67
CA PHE A 54 -8.38 -2.11 -5.21
C PHE A 54 -7.43 -1.09 -4.60
N MET A 55 -6.17 -1.08 -5.04
CA MET A 55 -5.16 -0.12 -4.57
C MET A 55 -5.58 1.31 -4.81
N ARG A 56 -6.07 1.62 -6.02
CA ARG A 56 -6.57 2.96 -6.33
C ARG A 56 -7.70 3.37 -5.38
N LYS A 57 -8.69 2.48 -5.17
CA LYS A 57 -9.82 2.75 -4.27
C LYS A 57 -9.35 2.99 -2.83
N LYS A 58 -8.44 2.16 -2.31
CA LYS A 58 -7.88 2.33 -0.95
C LYS A 58 -7.15 3.66 -0.81
N ILE A 59 -6.35 4.05 -1.80
CA ILE A 59 -5.69 5.36 -1.82
C ILE A 59 -6.72 6.48 -1.76
N ASP A 60 -7.78 6.42 -2.58
CA ASP A 60 -8.84 7.43 -2.57
C ASP A 60 -9.54 7.51 -1.20
N GLU A 61 -9.74 6.39 -0.51
CA GLU A 61 -10.27 6.36 0.87
C GLU A 61 -9.34 7.08 1.87
N TYR A 62 -8.03 6.83 1.82
CA TYR A 62 -7.06 7.51 2.68
C TYR A 62 -6.93 9.01 2.41
N LEU A 63 -7.12 9.42 1.15
CA LEU A 63 -7.11 10.83 0.76
C LEU A 63 -8.41 11.54 1.16
N ALA A 64 -9.54 10.84 1.14
CA ALA A 64 -10.84 11.38 1.54
C ALA A 64 -11.00 11.50 3.07
N ALA A 65 -10.28 10.68 3.84
CA ALA A 65 -10.22 10.80 5.28
C ALA A 65 -9.58 12.16 5.66
N ARG A 66 -10.42 13.13 6.03
CA ARG A 66 -9.98 14.39 6.62
C ARG A 66 -9.40 14.10 8.02
N PRO A 67 -8.37 14.85 8.46
CA PRO A 67 -7.93 14.80 9.85
C PRO A 67 -9.07 15.13 10.82
#